data_AF-A0A6V8ELM1-F1
#
_entry.id   AF-A0A6V8ELM1-F1
#
_cell.length_a   1.000
_cell.length_b   1.000
_cell.length_c   1.000
_cell.angle_alpha   90.00
_cell.angle_beta   90.00
_cell.angle_gamma   90.00
#
_symmetry.space_group_name_H-M   'P 1'
#
loop_
_entity.id
_entity.type
_entity.pdbx_description
1 polymer ?
#
loop_
_entity_poly.entity_id
_entity_poly.type
_entity_poly.pdbx_seq_one_letter_code
_entity_poly.pdbx_strand_id
1 'polypeptide(L)'
;MAGPAEVSFPGDKNRRKKVRVRGIKQASKQIQERLEKDLDSLIEDPLVFLPEIKVGLGKPRRDMMAASLKEINYVAAKRHDRRWLAKRMVKRRGCVISRSLAGSLLAALDGDHSTVSVFNNPVYGSSSFIRRGNGKQSHQAGIQNFNNHKLRLLVWDDHAKSGHWFFSWKNGFEYTGLSPLAPDDWIESALNNASIKFSGDQIRWSKGLDEETVTNEVFTDSGWLKITFQNGVVAGLSQNSLSKPDEAFIPSIALTMLPPKISEIVEAEWIWRPAGWPED
;
A
#
# COMPACT_ATOMS: atom_id res chain seq x y z
N MET A 1 26.86 1.79 67.45
CA MET A 1 25.51 1.32 67.07
C MET A 1 25.52 1.07 65.58
N ALA A 2 25.36 -0.18 65.14
CA ALA A 2 25.21 -0.50 63.72
C ALA A 2 23.79 -0.09 63.26
N GLY A 3 23.69 0.66 62.18
CA GLY A 3 22.41 1.08 61.60
C GLY A 3 21.58 -0.12 61.13
N PRO A 4 20.25 0.02 61.03
CA PRO A 4 19.37 -1.08 60.68
C PRO A 4 19.68 -1.60 59.27
N ALA A 5 19.66 -2.93 59.11
CA ALA A 5 19.96 -3.59 57.84
C ALA A 5 18.95 -3.19 56.74
N GLU A 6 19.44 -2.79 55.57
CA GLU A 6 18.62 -2.64 54.37
C GLU A 6 18.10 -4.02 53.93
N VAL A 7 16.84 -4.31 54.24
CA VAL A 7 16.18 -5.55 53.83
C VAL A 7 15.62 -5.36 52.42
N SER A 8 16.28 -5.97 51.43
CA SER A 8 15.76 -6.06 50.06
C SER A 8 14.70 -7.16 49.99
N PHE A 9 13.45 -6.80 49.68
CA PHE A 9 12.37 -7.79 49.53
C PHE A 9 12.52 -8.56 48.20
N PRO A 10 12.26 -9.88 48.18
CA PRO A 10 12.16 -10.67 46.95
C PRO A 10 11.00 -10.15 46.06
N GLY A 11 11.29 -9.17 45.23
CA GLY A 11 10.28 -8.47 44.41
C GLY A 11 10.69 -7.06 43.98
N ASP A 12 11.61 -6.41 44.70
CA ASP A 12 12.00 -5.02 44.40
C ASP A 12 12.68 -4.85 43.03
N LYS A 13 13.38 -5.89 42.55
CA LYS A 13 13.96 -5.90 41.19
C LYS A 13 12.90 -5.99 40.07
N ASN A 14 11.67 -6.42 40.37
CA ASN A 14 10.61 -6.60 39.38
C ASN A 14 9.70 -5.36 39.21
N ARG A 15 9.80 -4.35 40.09
CA ARG A 15 8.98 -3.12 39.99
C ARG A 15 9.34 -2.21 38.81
N ARG A 16 10.52 -2.40 38.19
CA ARG A 16 10.98 -1.67 36.99
C ARG A 16 10.95 -2.51 35.72
N LYS A 17 10.10 -3.53 35.61
CA LYS A 17 9.75 -4.07 34.29
C LYS A 17 8.98 -2.98 33.55
N LYS A 18 9.72 -2.13 32.79
CA LYS A 18 9.16 -1.20 31.80
C LYS A 18 8.08 -1.98 31.05
N VAL A 19 6.83 -1.59 31.23
CA VAL A 19 5.70 -2.14 30.49
C VAL A 19 6.00 -1.91 29.02
N ARG A 20 6.58 -2.91 28.35
CA ARG A 20 6.86 -2.85 26.92
C ARG A 20 5.51 -2.97 26.24
N VAL A 21 4.93 -1.81 25.91
CA VAL A 21 3.74 -1.74 25.07
C VAL A 21 4.07 -2.45 23.76
N ARG A 22 3.34 -3.54 23.47
CA ARG A 22 3.56 -4.38 22.29
C ARG A 22 3.53 -3.53 21.03
N GLY A 23 4.59 -3.58 20.22
CA GLY A 23 4.69 -2.86 18.95
C GLY A 23 5.51 -1.58 18.95
N ILE A 24 5.94 -1.06 20.12
CA ILE A 24 6.87 0.09 20.21
C ILE A 24 8.31 -0.43 20.35
N LYS A 25 9.20 0.03 19.48
CA LYS A 25 10.62 -0.34 19.46
C LYS A 25 11.51 0.91 19.35
N GLN A 26 12.74 0.81 19.83
CA GLN A 26 13.76 1.75 19.40
C GLN A 26 14.11 1.45 17.94
N ALA A 27 14.05 2.48 17.10
CA ALA A 27 14.42 2.35 15.70
C ALA A 27 15.94 2.17 15.56
N SER A 28 16.37 1.38 14.58
CA SER A 28 17.78 1.41 14.15
C SER A 28 18.10 2.76 13.51
N LYS A 29 19.37 3.16 13.49
CA LYS A 29 19.81 4.43 12.87
C LYS A 29 19.32 4.58 11.42
N GLN A 30 19.44 3.51 10.62
CA GLN A 30 18.96 3.50 9.24
C GLN A 30 17.44 3.75 9.12
N ILE A 31 16.64 3.19 10.04
CA ILE A 31 15.19 3.44 10.06
C ILE A 31 14.89 4.87 10.46
N GLN A 32 15.64 5.43 11.43
CA GLN A 32 15.49 6.82 11.87
C GLN A 32 15.81 7.77 10.72
N GLU A 33 16.97 7.64 10.08
CA GLU A 33 17.40 8.48 8.95
C GLU A 33 16.40 8.45 7.79
N ARG A 34 15.91 7.26 7.43
CA ARG A 34 14.87 7.12 6.39
C ARG A 34 13.57 7.81 6.79
N LEU A 35 13.10 7.59 8.02
CA LEU A 35 11.84 8.15 8.49
C LEU A 35 11.94 9.68 8.65
N GLU A 36 13.07 10.19 9.11
CA GLU A 36 13.39 11.62 9.16
C GLU A 36 13.28 12.25 7.78
N LYS A 37 13.94 11.68 6.79
CA LYS A 37 13.86 12.16 5.41
C LYS A 37 12.42 12.17 4.88
N ASP A 38 11.66 11.10 5.13
CA ASP A 38 10.26 11.01 4.71
C ASP A 38 9.39 12.06 5.45
N LEU A 39 9.62 12.28 6.75
CA LEU A 39 8.87 13.26 7.55
C LEU A 39 9.23 14.71 7.19
N ASP A 40 10.49 15.00 6.89
CA ASP A 40 10.93 16.31 6.39
C ASP A 40 10.25 16.61 5.06
N SER A 41 10.27 15.65 4.13
CA SER A 41 9.56 15.76 2.84
C SER A 41 8.06 15.99 3.03
N LEU A 42 7.45 15.35 4.04
CA LEU A 42 6.04 15.53 4.37
C LEU A 42 5.72 16.89 5.01
N ILE A 43 6.66 17.49 5.75
CA ILE A 43 6.51 18.87 6.24
C ILE A 43 6.61 19.87 5.08
N GLU A 44 7.52 19.66 4.15
CA GLU A 44 7.68 20.51 2.97
C GLU A 44 6.45 20.45 2.08
N ASP A 45 6.02 19.23 1.74
CA ASP A 45 4.79 18.96 0.99
C ASP A 45 3.89 17.95 1.71
N PRO A 46 2.88 18.43 2.49
CA PRO A 46 1.92 17.56 3.15
C PRO A 46 1.00 16.78 2.20
N LEU A 47 1.05 17.04 0.90
CA LEU A 47 0.21 16.39 -0.12
C LEU A 47 0.99 15.31 -0.90
N VAL A 48 2.27 15.10 -0.62
CA VAL A 48 3.15 14.16 -1.34
C VAL A 48 2.64 12.71 -1.38
N PHE A 49 1.78 12.31 -0.45
CA PHE A 49 1.19 10.96 -0.40
C PHE A 49 -0.09 10.81 -1.25
N LEU A 50 -0.61 11.91 -1.81
CA LEU A 50 -1.83 11.88 -2.61
C LEU A 50 -1.59 11.16 -3.94
N PRO A 51 -2.58 10.41 -4.45
CA PRO A 51 -2.55 9.95 -5.82
C PRO A 51 -2.78 11.12 -6.78
N GLU A 52 -2.28 10.99 -8.00
CA GLU A 52 -2.73 11.78 -9.13
C GLU A 52 -4.19 11.44 -9.45
N ILE A 53 -5.00 12.48 -9.67
CA ILE A 53 -6.44 12.37 -9.82
C ILE A 53 -6.78 12.46 -11.31
N LYS A 54 -7.13 11.35 -11.94
CA LYS A 54 -7.42 11.28 -13.39
C LYS A 54 -8.88 11.54 -13.74
N VAL A 55 -9.74 11.80 -12.75
CA VAL A 55 -11.18 11.98 -12.93
C VAL A 55 -11.68 13.30 -12.37
N GLY A 56 -12.74 13.83 -12.98
CA GLY A 56 -13.43 15.01 -12.46
C GLY A 56 -14.08 14.70 -11.10
N LEU A 57 -13.74 15.50 -10.09
CA LEU A 57 -14.33 15.38 -8.76
C LEU A 57 -15.62 16.17 -8.64
N GLY A 58 -16.58 15.61 -7.89
CA GLY A 58 -17.81 16.29 -7.53
C GLY A 58 -17.64 17.31 -6.40
N LYS A 59 -18.77 17.83 -5.91
CA LYS A 59 -18.78 18.70 -4.73
C LYS A 59 -18.45 17.88 -3.46
N PRO A 60 -17.65 18.41 -2.51
CA PRO A 60 -17.29 17.71 -1.25
C PRO A 60 -18.45 17.18 -0.40
N ARG A 61 -19.69 17.66 -0.60
CA ARG A 61 -20.87 17.15 0.12
C ARG A 61 -21.43 15.85 -0.48
N ARG A 62 -21.11 15.56 -1.74
CA ARG A 62 -21.62 14.42 -2.52
C ARG A 62 -20.52 13.47 -2.99
N ASP A 63 -19.27 13.91 -2.96
CA ASP A 63 -18.09 13.14 -3.38
C ASP A 63 -17.14 12.95 -2.19
N MET A 64 -16.90 11.68 -1.84
CA MET A 64 -16.07 11.29 -0.70
C MET A 64 -14.60 11.67 -0.89
N MET A 65 -14.06 11.51 -2.11
CA MET A 65 -12.68 11.88 -2.42
C MET A 65 -12.52 13.40 -2.30
N ALA A 66 -13.44 14.18 -2.88
CA ALA A 66 -13.44 15.63 -2.76
C ALA A 66 -13.57 16.10 -1.30
N ALA A 67 -14.38 15.41 -0.48
CA ALA A 67 -14.50 15.67 0.95
C ALA A 67 -13.17 15.46 1.69
N SER A 68 -12.51 14.34 1.43
CA SER A 68 -11.22 13.99 2.02
C SER A 68 -10.14 14.99 1.63
N LEU A 69 -10.04 15.35 0.35
CA LEU A 69 -9.06 16.33 -0.15
C LEU A 69 -9.26 17.71 0.47
N LYS A 70 -10.50 18.18 0.62
CA LYS A 70 -10.78 19.45 1.30
C LYS A 70 -10.26 19.44 2.74
N GLU A 71 -10.50 18.36 3.48
CA GLU A 71 -10.05 18.24 4.87
C GLU A 71 -8.53 18.03 4.98
N ILE A 72 -7.91 17.35 4.02
CA ILE A 72 -6.45 17.19 3.90
C ILE A 72 -5.79 18.56 3.65
N ASN A 73 -6.27 19.32 2.66
CA ASN A 73 -5.78 20.67 2.36
C ASN A 73 -5.90 21.61 3.57
N TYR A 74 -6.99 21.50 4.32
CA TYR A 74 -7.17 22.29 5.55
C TYR A 74 -6.12 21.94 6.62
N VAL A 75 -5.73 20.67 6.75
CA VAL A 75 -4.64 20.24 7.65
C VAL A 75 -3.27 20.68 7.11
N ALA A 76 -3.03 20.52 5.80
CA ALA A 76 -1.78 20.92 5.15
C ALA A 76 -1.49 22.43 5.31
N ALA A 77 -2.53 23.27 5.23
CA ALA A 77 -2.42 24.71 5.48
C ALA A 77 -2.02 25.06 6.93
N LYS A 78 -2.17 24.12 7.88
CA LYS A 78 -1.84 24.27 9.29
C LYS A 78 -0.62 23.42 9.71
N ARG A 79 0.19 22.97 8.75
CA ARG A 79 1.30 22.03 8.96
C ARG A 79 2.36 22.45 9.99
N HIS A 80 2.52 23.75 10.27
CA HIS A 80 3.46 24.25 11.30
C HIS A 80 2.81 24.63 12.64
N ASP A 81 1.48 24.55 12.75
CA ASP A 81 0.77 24.90 13.99
C ASP A 81 0.64 23.69 14.93
N ARG A 82 1.68 23.48 15.75
CA ARG A 82 1.76 22.37 16.71
C ARG A 82 0.52 22.26 17.61
N ARG A 83 0.04 23.39 18.14
CA ARG A 83 -1.11 23.42 19.06
C ARG A 83 -2.39 23.00 18.34
N TRP A 84 -2.58 23.45 17.11
CA TRP A 84 -3.73 23.09 16.30
C TRP A 84 -3.68 21.62 15.87
N LEU A 85 -2.54 21.14 15.41
CA LEU A 85 -2.33 19.74 15.01
C LEU A 85 -2.59 18.77 16.17
N ALA A 86 -2.07 19.10 17.36
CA ALA A 86 -2.29 18.31 18.57
C ALA A 86 -3.79 18.16 18.92
N LYS A 87 -4.58 19.23 18.73
CA LYS A 87 -6.05 19.17 18.90
C LYS A 87 -6.72 18.41 17.77
N ARG A 88 -6.26 18.58 16.52
CA ARG A 88 -6.86 17.97 15.33
C ARG A 88 -6.72 16.46 15.32
N MET A 89 -5.54 15.93 15.66
CA MET A 89 -5.25 14.49 15.61
C MET A 89 -6.08 13.67 16.62
N VAL A 90 -6.56 14.28 17.71
CA VAL A 90 -7.34 13.60 18.76
C VAL A 90 -8.86 13.71 18.58
N LYS A 91 -9.35 14.56 17.65
CA LYS A 91 -10.79 14.74 17.42
C LYS A 91 -11.46 13.39 17.12
N ARG A 92 -12.64 13.17 17.71
CA ARG A 92 -13.42 11.92 17.51
C ARG A 92 -14.11 11.86 16.14
N ARG A 93 -14.58 13.01 15.64
CA ARG A 93 -15.31 13.15 14.37
C ARG A 93 -14.44 13.77 13.28
N GLY A 94 -14.77 13.48 12.02
CA GLY A 94 -14.13 14.02 10.83
C GLY A 94 -13.38 12.96 10.03
N CYS A 95 -12.75 13.39 8.92
CA CYS A 95 -12.00 12.50 8.03
C CYS A 95 -10.83 11.82 8.78
N VAL A 96 -10.77 10.49 8.71
CA VAL A 96 -9.75 9.67 9.37
C VAL A 96 -8.37 9.96 8.79
N ILE A 97 -8.27 10.13 7.47
CA ILE A 97 -7.02 10.47 6.76
C ILE A 97 -6.47 11.79 7.31
N SER A 98 -7.30 12.83 7.41
CA SER A 98 -6.87 14.13 7.92
C SER A 98 -6.41 14.10 9.38
N ARG A 99 -6.98 13.21 10.22
CA ARG A 99 -6.50 13.01 11.60
C ARG A 99 -5.15 12.30 11.63
N SER A 100 -4.97 11.31 10.76
CA SER A 100 -3.71 10.59 10.59
C SER A 100 -2.61 11.52 10.06
N LEU A 101 -2.92 12.36 9.07
CA LEU A 101 -2.01 13.39 8.56
C LEU A 101 -1.62 14.39 9.66
N ALA A 102 -2.57 14.87 10.45
CA ALA A 102 -2.27 15.78 11.57
C ALA A 102 -1.33 15.13 12.60
N GLY A 103 -1.50 13.83 12.86
CA GLY A 103 -0.59 13.06 13.71
C GLY A 103 0.81 12.91 13.11
N SER A 104 0.91 12.63 11.81
CA SER A 104 2.19 12.52 11.10
C SER A 104 2.95 13.85 11.03
N LEU A 105 2.25 14.96 10.76
CA LEU A 105 2.86 16.29 10.76
C LEU A 105 3.33 16.70 12.16
N LEU A 106 2.56 16.37 13.21
CA LEU A 106 3.01 16.63 14.58
C LEU A 106 4.25 15.77 14.93
N ALA A 107 4.28 14.51 14.49
CA ALA A 107 5.44 13.65 14.68
C ALA A 107 6.70 14.24 14.04
N ALA A 108 6.57 14.74 12.81
CA ALA A 108 7.66 15.40 12.10
C ALA A 108 8.15 16.68 12.82
N LEU A 109 7.24 17.43 13.44
CA LEU A 109 7.60 18.65 14.19
C LEU A 109 8.20 18.38 15.58
N ASP A 110 7.92 17.23 16.21
CA ASP A 110 8.39 16.90 17.56
C ASP A 110 9.90 16.59 17.59
N GLY A 111 10.49 16.11 16.48
CA GLY A 111 11.93 15.86 16.33
C GLY A 111 12.50 14.65 17.10
N ASP A 112 11.72 14.01 17.98
CA ASP A 112 12.11 12.73 18.61
C ASP A 112 11.59 11.54 17.80
N HIS A 113 12.49 10.98 16.99
CA HIS A 113 12.22 9.84 16.12
C HIS A 113 12.84 8.52 16.62
N SER A 114 13.38 8.52 17.84
CA SER A 114 14.07 7.36 18.42
C SER A 114 13.12 6.17 18.67
N THR A 115 11.85 6.47 18.96
CA THR A 115 10.85 5.51 19.38
C THR A 115 9.75 5.38 18.32
N VAL A 116 9.72 4.23 17.65
CA VAL A 116 8.80 3.95 16.54
C VAL A 116 7.84 2.82 16.88
N SER A 117 6.67 2.86 16.27
CA SER A 117 5.75 1.72 16.20
C SER A 117 6.01 0.90 14.94
N VAL A 118 5.81 -0.41 15.00
CA VAL A 118 5.90 -1.28 13.82
C VAL A 118 4.50 -1.62 13.34
N PHE A 119 4.18 -1.19 12.12
CA PHE A 119 3.04 -1.69 11.38
C PHE A 119 3.46 -3.01 10.72
N ASN A 120 2.66 -4.06 10.90
CA ASN A 120 2.89 -5.35 10.27
C ASN A 120 1.59 -5.86 9.67
N ASN A 121 1.59 -6.05 8.36
CA ASN A 121 0.48 -6.60 7.62
C ASN A 121 1.00 -7.75 6.74
N PRO A 122 0.41 -8.96 6.79
CA PRO A 122 0.85 -10.09 5.97
C PRO A 122 0.87 -9.81 4.47
N VAL A 123 0.03 -8.87 4.02
CA VAL A 123 -0.23 -8.56 2.62
C VAL A 123 0.58 -7.34 2.17
N TYR A 124 0.57 -6.27 2.96
CA TYR A 124 1.21 -4.99 2.61
C TYR A 124 2.63 -4.83 3.20
N GLY A 125 3.12 -5.86 3.88
CA GLY A 125 4.43 -5.90 4.49
C GLY A 125 4.49 -5.18 5.85
N SER A 126 5.73 -4.96 6.30
CA SER A 126 6.00 -4.30 7.57
C SER A 126 6.75 -2.99 7.38
N SER A 127 6.42 -1.98 8.18
CA SER A 127 7.21 -0.76 8.25
C SER A 127 7.08 -0.08 9.60
N SER A 128 8.12 0.65 9.95
CA SER A 128 8.16 1.50 11.13
C SER A 128 7.53 2.86 10.83
N PHE A 129 6.81 3.40 11.82
CA PHE A 129 6.20 4.72 11.77
C PHE A 129 6.07 5.28 13.19
N ILE A 130 5.93 6.59 13.34
CA ILE A 130 5.68 7.23 14.63
C ILE A 130 4.19 7.38 14.84
N ARG A 131 3.70 6.81 15.93
CA ARG A 131 2.28 6.88 16.29
C ARG A 131 2.00 8.18 17.05
N ARG A 132 1.03 8.96 16.56
CA ARG A 132 0.51 10.17 17.24
C ARG A 132 -1.02 10.27 17.11
N GLY A 133 -1.68 10.67 18.19
CA GLY A 133 -3.13 10.92 18.20
C GLY A 133 -4.01 9.68 17.95
N ASN A 134 -5.24 9.94 17.48
CA ASN A 134 -6.30 8.94 17.28
C ASN A 134 -6.53 8.58 15.80
N GLY A 135 -5.59 8.95 14.92
CA GLY A 135 -5.60 8.49 13.53
C GLY A 135 -5.43 6.98 13.43
N LYS A 136 -5.86 6.41 12.31
CA LYS A 136 -5.75 4.96 12.05
C LYS A 136 -4.28 4.61 11.82
N GLN A 137 -3.80 3.53 12.45
CA GLN A 137 -2.39 3.15 12.39
C GLN A 137 -1.93 2.84 10.95
N SER A 138 -2.77 2.16 10.15
CA SER A 138 -2.47 1.89 8.75
C SER A 138 -2.33 3.16 7.91
N HIS A 139 -3.14 4.19 8.21
CA HIS A 139 -3.06 5.49 7.53
C HIS A 139 -1.80 6.25 7.91
N GLN A 140 -1.42 6.27 9.20
CA GLN A 140 -0.15 6.89 9.61
C GLN A 140 1.05 6.18 9.01
N ALA A 141 1.03 4.84 9.01
CA ALA A 141 2.08 4.04 8.36
C ALA A 141 2.19 4.36 6.87
N GLY A 142 1.06 4.45 6.15
CA GLY A 142 1.03 4.81 4.72
C GLY A 142 1.47 6.25 4.44
N ILE A 143 1.03 7.22 5.24
CA ILE A 143 1.40 8.64 5.08
C ILE A 143 2.89 8.86 5.35
N GLN A 144 3.44 8.26 6.41
CA GLN A 144 4.84 8.46 6.80
C GLN A 144 5.81 7.60 5.98
N ASN A 145 5.32 6.60 5.25
CA ASN A 145 6.10 5.77 4.34
C ASN A 145 5.54 5.88 2.93
N PHE A 146 5.22 7.10 2.47
CA PHE A 146 4.57 7.33 1.18
C PHE A 146 5.41 6.85 -0.01
N ASN A 147 6.73 6.74 0.15
CA ASN A 147 7.64 6.16 -0.84
C ASN A 147 7.44 4.63 -1.03
N ASN A 148 6.79 3.94 -0.09
CA ASN A 148 6.41 2.55 -0.25
C ASN A 148 5.06 2.44 -0.97
N HIS A 149 5.12 2.05 -2.24
CA HIS A 149 3.95 1.95 -3.12
C HIS A 149 2.85 1.00 -2.60
N LYS A 150 3.17 -0.05 -1.85
CA LYS A 150 2.15 -0.92 -1.24
C LYS A 150 1.51 -0.24 -0.02
N LEU A 151 2.32 0.35 0.87
CA LEU A 151 1.80 0.92 2.12
C LEU A 151 0.97 2.19 1.94
N ARG A 152 1.31 3.04 0.96
CA ARG A 152 0.55 4.29 0.73
C ARG A 152 -0.91 4.03 0.30
N LEU A 153 -1.21 2.88 -0.29
CA LEU A 153 -2.59 2.45 -0.60
C LEU A 153 -3.45 2.37 0.65
N LEU A 154 -2.88 1.96 1.79
CA LEU A 154 -3.62 1.74 3.03
C LEU A 154 -4.33 2.99 3.54
N VAL A 155 -3.87 4.18 3.14
CA VAL A 155 -4.50 5.47 3.46
C VAL A 155 -5.93 5.54 2.91
N TRP A 156 -6.19 4.84 1.81
CA TRP A 156 -7.42 4.93 1.03
C TRP A 156 -8.35 3.73 1.20
N ASP A 157 -8.10 2.86 2.18
CA ASP A 157 -8.86 1.62 2.35
C ASP A 157 -10.35 1.82 2.60
N ASP A 158 -10.74 2.87 3.32
CA ASP A 158 -12.14 3.23 3.52
C ASP A 158 -12.79 3.78 2.22
N HIS A 159 -12.00 4.41 1.33
CA HIS A 159 -12.48 4.84 0.01
C HIS A 159 -12.69 3.63 -0.89
N ALA A 160 -11.74 2.70 -0.91
CA ALA A 160 -11.87 1.48 -1.70
C ALA A 160 -13.06 0.59 -1.28
N LYS A 161 -13.35 0.51 0.02
CA LYS A 161 -14.59 -0.12 0.52
C LYS A 161 -15.86 0.55 0.02
N SER A 162 -15.78 1.83 -0.34
CA SER A 162 -16.88 2.62 -0.90
C SER A 162 -16.91 2.60 -2.43
N GLY A 163 -16.08 1.76 -3.08
CA GLY A 163 -16.06 1.57 -4.54
C GLY A 163 -15.03 2.39 -5.30
N HIS A 164 -14.16 3.13 -4.61
CA HIS A 164 -13.12 3.94 -5.25
C HIS A 164 -11.88 3.12 -5.64
N TRP A 165 -11.26 3.43 -6.77
CA TRP A 165 -10.13 2.70 -7.33
C TRP A 165 -8.81 3.49 -7.26
N PHE A 166 -7.76 2.81 -6.82
CA PHE A 166 -6.41 3.35 -6.66
C PHE A 166 -5.37 2.36 -7.18
N PHE A 167 -4.36 2.85 -7.88
CA PHE A 167 -3.32 2.05 -8.54
C PHE A 167 -1.95 2.61 -8.20
N SER A 168 -1.02 1.78 -7.71
CA SER A 168 0.19 2.26 -7.07
C SER A 168 1.43 1.43 -7.41
N TRP A 169 2.40 2.06 -8.05
CA TRP A 169 3.67 1.45 -8.44
C TRP A 169 4.85 2.34 -8.04
N LYS A 170 6.08 1.88 -8.26
CA LYS A 170 7.30 2.56 -7.75
C LYS A 170 7.37 4.05 -8.12
N ASN A 171 6.93 4.41 -9.33
CA ASN A 171 7.11 5.76 -9.88
C ASN A 171 5.80 6.55 -10.05
N GLY A 172 4.65 5.99 -9.68
CA GLY A 172 3.38 6.67 -9.86
C GLY A 172 2.27 6.12 -8.97
N PHE A 173 1.29 6.96 -8.69
CA PHE A 173 0.14 6.64 -7.85
C PHE A 173 -1.08 7.33 -8.41
N GLU A 174 -2.12 6.58 -8.78
CA GLU A 174 -3.27 7.14 -9.47
C GLU A 174 -4.59 6.75 -8.81
N TYR A 175 -5.56 7.65 -8.92
CA TYR A 175 -6.95 7.48 -8.54
C TYR A 175 -7.84 7.64 -9.77
N THR A 176 -8.66 6.63 -10.04
CA THR A 176 -9.44 6.51 -11.28
C THR A 176 -10.95 6.54 -11.06
N GLY A 177 -11.38 6.97 -9.87
CA GLY A 177 -12.80 7.17 -9.59
C GLY A 177 -13.50 5.92 -9.09
N LEU A 178 -14.75 5.75 -9.51
CA LEU A 178 -15.57 4.56 -9.23
C LEU A 178 -15.44 3.48 -10.31
N SER A 179 -14.73 3.79 -11.41
CA SER A 179 -14.51 2.86 -12.51
C SER A 179 -13.20 2.12 -12.30
N PRO A 180 -13.16 0.80 -12.54
CA PRO A 180 -11.96 -0.01 -12.42
C PRO A 180 -11.05 0.20 -13.64
N LEU A 181 -10.63 1.42 -13.93
CA LEU A 181 -9.76 1.70 -15.08
C LEU A 181 -8.32 1.63 -14.62
N ALA A 182 -7.58 0.61 -15.06
CA ALA A 182 -6.18 0.44 -14.70
C ALA A 182 -5.27 1.31 -15.59
N PRO A 183 -4.35 2.12 -15.02
CA PRO A 183 -3.39 2.91 -15.80
C PRO A 183 -2.39 2.02 -16.55
N ASP A 184 -1.98 2.44 -17.75
CA ASP A 184 -1.01 1.70 -18.58
C ASP A 184 0.32 1.46 -17.84
N ASP A 185 0.85 2.52 -17.22
CA ASP A 185 2.08 2.46 -16.40
C ASP A 185 1.95 1.48 -15.23
N TRP A 186 0.76 1.35 -14.66
CA TRP A 186 0.51 0.37 -13.60
C TRP A 186 0.51 -1.05 -14.17
N ILE A 187 -0.13 -1.29 -15.30
CA ILE A 187 -0.17 -2.62 -15.95
C ILE A 187 1.25 -3.07 -16.28
N GLU A 188 2.04 -2.20 -16.91
CA GLU A 188 3.43 -2.48 -17.25
C GLU A 188 4.26 -2.78 -15.99
N SER A 189 4.14 -1.92 -14.96
CA SER A 189 4.86 -2.11 -13.70
C SER A 189 4.43 -3.37 -12.95
N ALA A 190 3.13 -3.71 -12.97
CA ALA A 190 2.59 -4.90 -12.34
C ALA A 190 3.15 -6.16 -13.01
N LEU A 191 3.17 -6.23 -14.33
CA LEU A 191 3.72 -7.38 -15.08
C LEU A 191 5.24 -7.47 -14.94
N ASN A 192 5.97 -6.35 -14.94
CA ASN A 192 7.43 -6.32 -14.75
C ASN A 192 7.85 -6.80 -13.35
N ASN A 193 7.04 -6.51 -12.33
CA ASN A 193 7.30 -6.85 -10.93
C ASN A 193 6.53 -8.08 -10.44
N ALA A 194 5.79 -8.75 -11.31
CA ALA A 194 5.07 -9.97 -10.97
C ALA A 194 6.01 -11.09 -10.51
N SER A 195 5.46 -12.06 -9.79
CA SER A 195 6.22 -13.24 -9.36
C SER A 195 6.64 -14.14 -10.53
N ILE A 196 5.95 -14.05 -11.67
CA ILE A 196 6.28 -14.74 -12.91
C ILE A 196 6.99 -13.76 -13.85
N LYS A 197 8.09 -14.21 -14.46
CA LYS A 197 8.84 -13.42 -15.44
C LYS A 197 8.25 -13.58 -16.83
N PHE A 198 8.11 -12.45 -17.51
CA PHE A 198 7.60 -12.36 -18.86
C PHE A 198 8.67 -11.84 -19.82
N SER A 199 8.60 -12.32 -21.05
CA SER A 199 9.25 -11.72 -22.22
C SER A 199 8.21 -10.99 -23.06
N GLY A 200 8.65 -10.08 -23.93
CA GLY A 200 7.76 -9.27 -24.79
C GLY A 200 7.28 -7.99 -24.12
N ASP A 201 6.36 -7.28 -24.80
CA ASP A 201 5.81 -6.00 -24.34
C ASP A 201 4.27 -5.97 -24.35
N GLN A 202 3.65 -5.76 -25.52
CA GLN A 202 2.18 -5.79 -25.68
C GLN A 202 1.62 -7.21 -25.60
N ILE A 203 2.34 -8.15 -26.20
CA ILE A 203 2.10 -9.59 -26.06
C ILE A 203 3.21 -10.11 -25.16
N ARG A 204 2.85 -10.61 -23.99
CA ARG A 204 3.77 -11.09 -22.97
C ARG A 204 3.64 -12.59 -22.80
N TRP A 205 4.75 -13.28 -22.66
CA TRP A 205 4.74 -14.73 -22.45
C TRP A 205 5.71 -15.16 -21.36
N SER A 206 5.24 -16.09 -20.54
CA SER A 206 6.05 -16.74 -19.50
C SER A 206 6.92 -17.87 -20.08
N LYS A 207 7.84 -18.40 -19.26
CA LYS A 207 8.70 -19.52 -19.65
C LYS A 207 7.88 -20.74 -20.08
N GLY A 208 8.23 -21.31 -21.24
CA GLY A 208 7.54 -22.46 -21.84
C GLY A 208 6.45 -22.10 -22.84
N LEU A 209 6.26 -20.80 -23.12
CA LEU A 209 5.52 -20.29 -24.26
C LEU A 209 6.45 -19.40 -25.10
N ASP A 210 5.98 -19.00 -26.27
CA ASP A 210 6.57 -17.99 -27.15
C ASP A 210 5.50 -17.01 -27.63
N GLU A 211 5.93 -15.97 -28.33
CA GLU A 211 5.06 -14.92 -28.85
C GLU A 211 4.00 -15.46 -29.81
N GLU A 212 4.40 -16.37 -30.72
CA GLU A 212 3.52 -16.93 -31.74
C GLU A 212 2.39 -17.75 -31.12
N THR A 213 2.71 -18.57 -30.12
CA THR A 213 1.75 -19.38 -29.37
C THR A 213 0.69 -18.51 -28.71
N VAL A 214 1.11 -17.41 -28.07
CA VAL A 214 0.19 -16.50 -27.38
C VAL A 214 -0.65 -15.69 -28.36
N THR A 215 -0.03 -15.23 -29.46
CA THR A 215 -0.69 -14.40 -30.48
C THR A 215 -1.77 -15.17 -31.23
N ASN A 216 -1.47 -16.41 -31.63
CA ASN A 216 -2.35 -17.25 -32.43
C ASN A 216 -3.23 -18.19 -31.59
N GLU A 217 -3.20 -18.04 -30.26
CA GLU A 217 -3.97 -18.86 -29.32
C GLU A 217 -3.73 -20.37 -29.49
N VAL A 218 -2.48 -20.75 -29.79
CA VAL A 218 -2.14 -22.14 -30.10
C VAL A 218 -2.30 -22.99 -28.85
N PHE A 219 -3.04 -24.09 -28.98
CA PHE A 219 -3.21 -25.07 -27.91
C PHE A 219 -1.89 -25.78 -27.61
N THR A 220 -1.58 -25.95 -26.33
CA THR A 220 -0.45 -26.76 -25.86
C THR A 220 -0.97 -27.98 -25.10
N ASP A 221 -0.18 -29.05 -25.02
CA ASP A 221 -0.56 -30.30 -24.33
C ASP A 221 -1.00 -30.05 -22.88
N SER A 222 -0.31 -29.14 -22.19
CA SER A 222 -0.55 -28.76 -20.80
C SER A 222 -1.55 -27.63 -20.61
N GLY A 223 -1.86 -26.89 -21.69
CA GLY A 223 -2.67 -25.70 -21.65
C GLY A 223 -1.95 -24.50 -21.03
N TRP A 224 -2.53 -23.33 -21.21
CA TRP A 224 -1.99 -22.10 -20.66
C TRP A 224 -3.11 -21.09 -20.36
N LEU A 225 -2.83 -20.17 -19.46
CA LEU A 225 -3.75 -19.11 -19.06
C LEU A 225 -3.45 -17.84 -19.87
N LYS A 226 -4.44 -17.36 -20.61
CA LYS A 226 -4.43 -16.05 -21.27
C LYS A 226 -5.07 -15.04 -20.33
N ILE A 227 -4.40 -13.93 -20.12
CA ILE A 227 -4.87 -12.78 -19.35
C ILE A 227 -4.85 -11.58 -20.28
N THR A 228 -6.00 -10.92 -20.45
CA THR A 228 -6.14 -9.73 -21.28
C THR A 228 -6.52 -8.55 -20.39
N PHE A 229 -5.71 -7.49 -20.40
CA PHE A 229 -5.99 -6.25 -19.68
C PHE A 229 -6.90 -5.33 -20.51
N GLN A 230 -7.57 -4.40 -19.84
CA GLN A 230 -8.48 -3.42 -20.48
C GLN A 230 -7.82 -2.57 -21.57
N ASN A 231 -6.50 -2.37 -21.52
CA ASN A 231 -5.76 -1.61 -22.53
C ASN A 231 -5.28 -2.47 -23.72
N GLY A 232 -5.65 -3.75 -23.76
CA GLY A 232 -5.30 -4.69 -24.84
C GLY A 232 -3.99 -5.47 -24.61
N VAL A 233 -3.23 -5.20 -23.54
CA VAL A 233 -2.05 -6.02 -23.21
C VAL A 233 -2.48 -7.45 -22.90
N VAL A 234 -1.83 -8.42 -23.54
CA VAL A 234 -2.10 -9.85 -23.36
C VAL A 234 -0.91 -10.51 -22.68
N ALA A 235 -1.15 -11.32 -21.65
CA ALA A 235 -0.14 -12.11 -20.97
C ALA A 235 -0.50 -13.60 -20.98
N GLY A 236 0.37 -14.43 -21.55
CA GLY A 236 0.28 -15.89 -21.56
C GLY A 236 1.11 -16.52 -20.45
N LEU A 237 0.45 -17.31 -19.60
CA LEU A 237 1.05 -18.02 -18.48
C LEU A 237 0.98 -19.53 -18.68
N SER A 238 2.13 -20.19 -18.83
CA SER A 238 2.20 -21.63 -18.91
C SER A 238 1.79 -22.28 -17.58
N GLN A 239 1.21 -23.48 -17.64
CA GLN A 239 0.89 -24.27 -16.45
C GLN A 239 2.11 -24.47 -15.53
N ASN A 240 3.30 -24.64 -16.12
CA ASN A 240 4.56 -24.77 -15.40
C ASN A 240 4.95 -23.50 -14.63
N SER A 241 4.66 -22.32 -15.17
CA SER A 241 4.92 -21.04 -14.48
C SER A 241 3.96 -20.80 -13.32
N LEU A 242 2.71 -21.29 -13.43
CA LEU A 242 1.69 -21.16 -12.38
C LEU A 242 1.91 -22.08 -11.18
N SER A 243 2.53 -23.24 -11.39
CA SER A 243 2.71 -24.28 -10.36
C SER A 243 3.93 -24.08 -9.44
N LYS A 244 4.85 -23.17 -9.80
CA LYS A 244 6.18 -23.06 -9.18
C LYS A 244 6.55 -21.77 -8.43
N PRO A 245 5.74 -20.70 -8.32
CA PRO A 245 6.26 -19.48 -7.74
C PRO A 245 6.19 -19.48 -6.20
N ASP A 246 7.23 -18.94 -5.54
CA ASP A 246 7.24 -18.69 -4.08
C ASP A 246 6.11 -17.74 -3.64
N GLU A 247 5.70 -16.83 -4.55
CA GLU A 247 4.58 -15.92 -4.39
C GLU A 247 3.56 -16.15 -5.52
N ALA A 248 2.28 -16.33 -5.17
CA ALA A 248 1.24 -16.52 -6.18
C ALA A 248 1.11 -15.30 -7.11
N PHE A 249 0.90 -15.56 -8.41
CA PHE A 249 0.88 -14.52 -9.46
C PHE A 249 -0.16 -13.43 -9.19
N ILE A 250 -1.42 -13.80 -8.93
CA ILE A 250 -2.51 -12.84 -8.75
C ILE A 250 -2.25 -11.89 -7.56
N PRO A 251 -1.88 -12.37 -6.35
CA PRO A 251 -1.46 -11.47 -5.27
C PRO A 251 -0.28 -10.56 -5.63
N SER A 252 0.70 -11.04 -6.39
CA SER A 252 1.88 -10.22 -6.74
C SER A 252 1.52 -8.93 -7.49
N ILE A 253 0.46 -8.98 -8.31
CA ILE A 253 -0.07 -7.81 -9.04
C ILE A 253 -1.21 -7.10 -8.29
N ALA A 254 -2.19 -7.83 -7.77
CA ALA A 254 -3.41 -7.24 -7.21
C ALA A 254 -3.17 -6.41 -5.94
N LEU A 255 -2.09 -6.70 -5.20
CA LEU A 255 -1.73 -5.97 -3.98
C LEU A 255 -1.07 -4.60 -4.22
N THR A 256 -0.91 -4.23 -5.49
CA THR A 256 -0.47 -2.89 -5.91
C THR A 256 -1.64 -2.00 -6.34
N MET A 257 -2.88 -2.46 -6.14
CA MET A 257 -4.10 -1.67 -6.35
C MET A 257 -5.08 -1.83 -5.19
N LEU A 258 -6.08 -0.95 -5.14
CA LEU A 258 -7.10 -0.94 -4.12
C LEU A 258 -8.45 -0.51 -4.72
N PRO A 259 -9.52 -1.32 -4.61
CA PRO A 259 -9.55 -2.66 -4.02
C PRO A 259 -8.74 -3.68 -4.83
N PRO A 260 -8.22 -4.76 -4.21
CA PRO A 260 -7.39 -5.76 -4.88
C PRO A 260 -8.25 -6.77 -5.67
N LYS A 261 -9.10 -6.29 -6.58
CA LYS A 261 -10.05 -7.09 -7.37
C LYS A 261 -9.60 -7.17 -8.84
N ILE A 262 -8.66 -8.08 -9.12
CA ILE A 262 -8.07 -8.18 -10.47
C ILE A 262 -9.07 -8.56 -11.56
N SER A 263 -10.12 -9.31 -11.20
CA SER A 263 -11.16 -9.77 -12.11
C SER A 263 -12.01 -8.65 -12.71
N GLU A 264 -11.96 -7.44 -12.15
CA GLU A 264 -12.67 -6.28 -12.69
C GLU A 264 -11.88 -5.56 -13.78
N ILE A 265 -10.58 -5.89 -13.93
CA ILE A 265 -9.65 -5.21 -14.85
C ILE A 265 -8.96 -6.13 -15.84
N VAL A 266 -9.25 -7.43 -15.75
CA VAL A 266 -8.64 -8.47 -16.57
C VAL A 266 -9.71 -9.48 -16.97
N GLU A 267 -9.67 -9.89 -18.23
CA GLU A 267 -10.33 -11.10 -18.72
C GLU A 267 -9.35 -12.27 -18.72
N ALA A 268 -9.79 -13.42 -18.23
CA ALA A 268 -8.94 -14.60 -18.07
C ALA A 268 -9.56 -15.80 -18.77
N GLU A 269 -8.79 -16.45 -19.63
CA GLU A 269 -9.22 -17.58 -20.45
C GLU A 269 -8.19 -18.71 -20.35
N TRP A 270 -8.66 -19.95 -20.21
CA TRP A 270 -7.78 -21.11 -20.23
C TRP A 270 -7.74 -21.69 -21.65
N ILE A 271 -6.59 -21.54 -22.31
CA ILE A 271 -6.36 -22.03 -23.66
C ILE A 271 -5.83 -23.45 -23.57
N TRP A 272 -6.70 -24.42 -23.82
CA TRP A 272 -6.37 -25.84 -23.84
C TRP A 272 -7.41 -26.62 -24.65
N ARG A 273 -6.97 -27.73 -25.22
CA ARG A 273 -7.84 -28.63 -25.96
C ARG A 273 -7.38 -30.08 -25.84
N PRO A 274 -8.30 -31.06 -25.65
CA PRO A 274 -7.93 -32.47 -25.63
C PRO A 274 -7.41 -32.91 -27.01
N ALA A 275 -6.44 -33.83 -27.00
CA ALA A 275 -6.00 -34.49 -28.21
C ALA A 275 -7.18 -35.24 -28.88
N GLY A 276 -7.37 -35.00 -30.18
CA GLY A 276 -8.45 -35.63 -30.97
C GLY A 276 -9.80 -34.92 -30.94
N TRP A 277 -9.91 -33.73 -30.35
CA TRP A 277 -11.13 -32.92 -30.44
C TRP A 277 -11.34 -32.39 -31.89
N PRO A 278 -12.57 -32.25 -32.41
CA PRO A 278 -12.84 -31.73 -33.77
C PRO A 278 -12.63 -30.22 -33.88
N GLU A 279 -12.07 -29.71 -34.99
CA GLU A 279 -11.69 -28.29 -35.19
C GLU A 279 -12.87 -27.32 -35.40
N ASP A 280 -14.10 -27.83 -35.28
CA ASP A 280 -15.35 -27.12 -35.54
C ASP A 280 -16.09 -26.71 -34.25
#